data_AF-A0A2L2YQQ0-F1
#
_entry.id   AF-A0A2L2YQQ0-F1
#
_cell.length_a   1.000
_cell.length_b   1.000
_cell.length_c   1.000
_cell.angle_alpha   90.00
_cell.angle_beta   90.00
_cell.angle_gamma   90.00
#
_symmetry.space_group_name_H-M   'P 1'
#
loop_
_entity.id
_entity.type
_entity.pdbx_description
1 polymer ?
#
loop_
_entity_poly.entity_id
_entity_poly.type
_entity_poly.pdbx_seq_one_letter_code
_entity_poly.pdbx_strand_id
1 'polypeptide(L)'
;MPVNKGLVPLKSLKEIPNYKTSLVKECKNTVPIVSIGKENSFISVEPCCGTHVSSTAELGRFIILSHKSNKNKEKIIRAVCGKQAEVVKSDGDVYNKTLLELEEYASNCLKTSNVNNLDLLDCLQELKSA
;
A
#
# COMPACT_ATOMS: atom_id res chain seq x y z
N MET A 1 -10.28 15.12 7.17
CA MET A 1 -9.50 16.37 7.05
C MET A 1 -10.04 17.12 5.84
N PRO A 2 -10.40 18.40 5.95
CA PRO A 2 -10.94 19.12 4.80
C PRO A 2 -9.93 19.23 3.67
N VAL A 3 -10.44 19.22 2.44
CA VAL A 3 -9.71 19.39 1.19
C VAL A 3 -10.27 20.63 0.51
N ASN A 4 -9.45 21.66 0.38
CA ASN A 4 -9.85 22.95 -0.16
C ASN A 4 -9.21 23.16 -1.53
N LYS A 5 -9.95 23.81 -2.42
CA LYS A 5 -9.47 24.22 -3.75
C LYS A 5 -9.32 25.74 -3.76
N GLY A 6 -8.26 26.22 -4.39
CA GLY A 6 -8.01 27.65 -4.49
C GLY A 6 -7.19 28.02 -5.72
N LEU A 7 -7.08 29.32 -5.95
CA LEU A 7 -6.17 29.89 -6.94
C LEU A 7 -5.13 30.72 -6.20
N VAL A 8 -3.86 30.53 -6.51
CA VAL A 8 -2.76 31.34 -5.96
C VAL A 8 -1.96 32.00 -7.08
N PRO A 9 -1.44 33.22 -6.87
CA PRO A 9 -0.54 33.86 -7.82
C PRO A 9 0.70 33.01 -8.08
N LEU A 10 1.16 32.98 -9.33
CA LEU A 10 2.34 32.19 -9.72
C LEU A 10 3.59 32.50 -8.88
N LYS A 11 3.74 33.77 -8.48
CA LYS A 11 4.87 34.24 -7.68
C LYS A 11 4.87 33.65 -6.26
N SER A 12 3.69 33.42 -5.69
CA SER A 12 3.50 32.95 -4.31
C SER A 12 3.66 31.43 -4.16
N LEU A 13 3.71 30.65 -5.26
CA LEU A 13 3.96 29.20 -5.16
C LEU A 13 5.31 28.87 -4.53
N LYS A 14 6.31 29.74 -4.70
CA LYS A 14 7.64 29.54 -4.10
C LYS A 14 7.61 29.48 -2.58
N GLU A 15 6.58 30.06 -1.97
CA GLU A 15 6.37 30.12 -0.53
C GLU A 15 5.64 28.89 -0.01
N ILE A 16 5.08 28.05 -0.90
CA ILE A 16 4.35 26.85 -0.52
C ILE A 16 5.36 25.72 -0.22
N PRO A 17 5.38 25.17 0.99
CA PRO A 17 6.31 24.09 1.34
C PRO A 17 6.07 22.86 0.45
N ASN A 18 7.16 22.25 -0.03
CA ASN A 18 7.16 21.03 -0.85
C ASN A 18 6.46 21.11 -2.22
N TYR A 19 6.19 22.30 -2.77
CA TYR A 19 5.61 22.42 -4.10
C TYR A 19 6.55 21.87 -5.20
N LYS A 20 6.00 21.14 -6.17
CA LYS A 20 6.76 20.62 -7.32
C LYS A 20 6.61 21.55 -8.52
N THR A 21 7.66 22.30 -8.86
CA THR A 21 7.74 23.18 -10.05
C THR A 21 7.41 22.47 -11.36
N SER A 22 7.70 21.17 -11.46
CA SER A 22 7.42 20.34 -12.64
C SER A 22 5.93 20.17 -12.96
N LEU A 23 5.04 20.48 -12.01
CA LEU A 23 3.58 20.42 -12.17
C LEU A 23 2.98 21.74 -12.65
N VAL A 24 3.77 22.82 -12.69
CA VAL A 24 3.32 24.15 -13.15
C VAL A 24 3.57 24.28 -14.66
N LYS A 25 2.96 23.39 -15.43
CA LYS A 25 2.98 23.49 -16.89
C LYS A 25 1.77 24.34 -17.29
N GLU A 26 2.02 25.52 -17.87
CA GLU A 26 1.02 26.35 -18.57
C GLU A 26 0.11 27.28 -17.73
N CYS A 27 0.59 27.83 -16.60
CA CYS A 27 -0.16 28.87 -15.89
C CYS A 27 0.50 30.25 -16.04
N LYS A 28 -0.25 31.24 -16.56
CA LYS A 28 0.28 32.59 -16.82
C LYS A 28 0.37 33.47 -15.57
N ASN A 29 -0.72 33.56 -14.79
CA ASN A 29 -0.81 34.51 -13.65
C ASN A 29 -1.18 33.82 -12.33
N THR A 30 -2.10 32.86 -12.38
CA THR A 30 -2.59 32.11 -11.21
C THR A 30 -2.51 30.62 -11.48
N VAL A 31 -2.31 29.84 -10.42
CA VAL A 31 -2.20 28.38 -10.47
C VAL A 31 -3.27 27.78 -9.57
N PRO A 32 -4.05 26.79 -10.05
CA PRO A 32 -4.96 26.05 -9.21
C PRO A 32 -4.18 25.18 -8.23
N ILE A 33 -4.58 25.27 -6.96
CA ILE A 33 -4.01 24.48 -5.87
C ILE A 33 -5.10 23.69 -5.15
N VAL A 34 -4.64 22.60 -4.57
CA VAL A 34 -5.42 21.81 -3.61
C VAL A 34 -4.64 21.79 -2.31
N SER A 35 -5.32 22.14 -1.22
CA SER A 35 -4.77 22.07 0.13
C SER A 35 -5.53 21.07 0.99
N ILE A 36 -4.79 20.30 1.78
CA ILE A 36 -5.34 19.32 2.74
C ILE A 36 -5.00 19.83 4.13
N GLY A 37 -6.00 20.08 4.96
CA GLY A 37 -5.80 20.66 6.28
C GLY A 37 -6.78 21.78 6.60
N LYS A 38 -6.75 22.25 7.85
CA LYS A 38 -7.56 23.40 8.29
C LYS A 38 -6.85 24.71 7.91
N GLU A 39 -7.59 25.80 7.89
CA GLU A 39 -7.00 27.14 7.71
C GLU A 39 -5.87 27.37 8.72
N ASN A 40 -4.74 27.91 8.25
CA ASN A 40 -3.50 28.14 9.02
C ASN A 40 -2.77 26.87 9.51
N SER A 41 -3.23 25.67 9.15
CA SER A 41 -2.59 24.39 9.50
C SER A 41 -2.75 23.38 8.36
N PHE A 42 -2.18 23.72 7.21
CA PHE A 42 -2.16 22.84 6.04
C PHE A 42 -1.11 21.75 6.22
N ILE A 43 -1.51 20.50 5.91
CA ILE A 43 -0.64 19.32 5.90
C ILE A 43 0.05 19.18 4.56
N SER A 44 -0.67 19.42 3.47
CA SER A 44 -0.14 19.42 2.11
C SER A 44 -0.82 20.50 1.28
N VAL A 45 -0.07 21.08 0.35
CA VAL A 45 -0.58 22.03 -0.65
C VAL A 45 0.15 21.75 -1.96
N GLU A 46 -0.61 21.45 -3.01
CA GLU A 46 -0.05 21.02 -4.29
C GLU A 46 -0.72 21.75 -5.47
N PRO A 47 0.05 22.14 -6.52
CA PRO A 47 -0.51 22.58 -7.78
C PRO A 47 -1.28 21.43 -8.44
N CYS A 48 -2.60 21.54 -8.56
CA CYS A 48 -3.42 20.48 -9.14
C CYS A 48 -4.74 21.04 -9.70
N CYS A 49 -5.09 20.58 -10.90
CA CYS A 49 -6.36 20.90 -11.58
C CYS A 49 -7.34 19.72 -11.59
N GLY A 50 -7.01 18.63 -10.88
CA GLY A 50 -7.80 17.41 -10.86
C GLY A 50 -9.15 17.55 -10.14
N THR A 51 -9.92 16.47 -10.18
CA THR A 51 -11.13 16.34 -9.36
C THR A 51 -10.77 15.78 -7.99
N HIS A 52 -11.18 16.47 -6.94
CA HIS A 52 -10.92 16.10 -5.55
C HIS A 52 -12.21 16.07 -4.74
N VAL A 53 -12.23 15.16 -3.76
CA VAL A 53 -13.19 15.08 -2.65
C VAL A 53 -13.16 16.35 -1.81
N SER A 54 -14.20 16.59 -1.01
CA SER A 54 -14.25 17.75 -0.10
C SER A 54 -13.57 17.49 1.24
N SER A 55 -13.41 16.21 1.60
CA SER A 55 -12.72 15.76 2.81
C SER A 55 -12.00 14.44 2.58
N THR A 56 -10.84 14.24 3.22
CA THR A 56 -10.11 12.96 3.20
C THR A 56 -10.91 11.80 3.79
N ALA A 57 -11.97 12.07 4.56
CA ALA A 57 -12.88 11.03 5.05
C ALA A 57 -13.63 10.34 3.91
N GLU A 58 -13.90 11.03 2.81
CA GLU A 58 -14.59 10.48 1.63
C GLU A 58 -13.74 9.45 0.88
N LEU A 59 -12.41 9.46 1.06
CA LEU A 59 -11.52 8.45 0.49
C LEU A 59 -11.74 7.07 1.14
N GLY A 60 -12.38 7.01 2.31
CA GLY A 60 -12.61 5.79 3.06
C GLY A 60 -11.30 5.11 3.47
N ARG A 61 -11.28 3.78 3.39
CA ARG A 61 -10.10 2.97 3.71
C ARG A 61 -9.00 3.21 2.67
N PHE A 62 -7.75 3.28 3.13
CA PHE A 62 -6.55 3.37 2.29
C PHE A 62 -5.68 2.13 2.53
N ILE A 63 -5.40 1.36 1.49
CA ILE A 63 -4.59 0.13 1.58
C ILE A 63 -3.38 0.24 0.67
N ILE A 64 -2.19 -0.03 1.24
CA ILE A 64 -0.96 -0.19 0.49
C ILE A 64 -0.88 -1.62 -0.04
N LEU A 65 -0.86 -1.77 -1.36
CA LEU A 65 -0.76 -3.07 -2.05
C LEU A 65 0.68 -3.55 -2.16
N SER A 66 1.61 -2.63 -2.45
CA SER A 66 3.01 -2.98 -2.63
C SER A 66 3.91 -1.78 -2.40
N HIS A 67 5.10 -2.03 -1.87
CA HIS A 67 6.18 -1.07 -1.76
C HIS A 67 7.45 -1.67 -2.37
N LYS A 68 8.05 -0.99 -3.35
CA LYS A 68 9.29 -1.45 -4.00
C LYS A 68 10.27 -0.31 -4.23
N SER A 69 11.56 -0.64 -4.23
CA SER A 69 12.61 0.24 -4.73
C SER A 69 12.92 -0.08 -6.19
N ASN A 70 13.03 0.93 -7.04
CA ASN A 70 13.55 0.73 -8.40
C ASN A 70 15.08 0.83 -8.43
N LYS A 71 15.67 0.55 -9.60
CA LYS A 71 17.13 0.62 -9.84
C LYS A 71 17.73 2.00 -9.52
N ASN A 72 16.91 3.05 -9.58
CA ASN A 72 17.31 4.44 -9.31
C ASN A 72 17.14 4.83 -7.83
N LYS A 73 16.92 3.85 -6.93
CA LYS A 73 16.64 4.06 -5.50
C LYS A 73 15.36 4.84 -5.19
N GLU A 74 14.49 5.04 -6.17
CA GLU A 74 13.18 5.65 -5.94
C GLU A 74 12.26 4.63 -5.26
N LYS A 75 11.45 5.10 -4.31
CA LYS A 75 10.45 4.30 -3.61
C LYS A 75 9.11 4.42 -4.34
N ILE A 76 8.56 3.29 -4.76
CA ILE A 76 7.26 3.21 -5.43
C ILE A 76 6.28 2.51 -4.50
N ILE A 77 5.21 3.22 -4.15
CA ILE A 77 4.09 2.70 -3.38
C ILE A 77 2.89 2.58 -4.32
N ARG A 78 2.25 1.41 -4.34
CA ARG A 78 0.94 1.21 -4.97
C ARG A 78 -0.09 1.11 -3.86
N ALA A 79 -1.15 1.89 -3.96
CA ALA A 79 -2.22 1.92 -2.97
C ALA A 79 -3.58 2.09 -3.66
N VAL A 80 -4.64 1.66 -2.98
CA VAL A 80 -6.03 1.82 -3.39
C VAL A 80 -6.84 2.43 -2.26
N CYS A 81 -7.95 3.08 -2.60
CA CYS A 81 -8.87 3.66 -1.64
C CYS A 81 -10.33 3.34 -1.93
N GLY A 82 -11.23 3.68 -1.01
CA GLY A 82 -12.67 3.54 -1.17
C GLY A 82 -13.11 2.09 -1.41
N LYS A 83 -14.05 1.90 -2.34
CA LYS A 83 -14.63 0.58 -2.63
C LYS A 83 -13.59 -0.47 -3.05
N GLN A 84 -12.56 -0.07 -3.79
CA GLN A 84 -11.48 -0.98 -4.17
C GLN A 84 -10.67 -1.46 -2.97
N ALA A 85 -10.46 -0.59 -1.98
CA ALA A 85 -9.79 -0.99 -0.74
C ALA A 85 -10.61 -2.02 0.05
N GLU A 86 -11.93 -1.89 0.09
CA GLU A 86 -12.78 -2.88 0.77
C GLU A 86 -12.76 -4.26 0.08
N VAL A 87 -12.72 -4.29 -1.26
CA VAL A 87 -12.54 -5.54 -2.03
C VAL A 87 -11.20 -6.19 -1.69
N VAL A 88 -10.10 -5.42 -1.80
CA VAL A 88 -8.75 -5.92 -1.50
C VAL A 88 -8.65 -6.44 -0.06
N LYS A 89 -9.28 -5.77 0.89
CA LYS A 89 -9.30 -6.23 2.28
C LYS A 89 -10.03 -7.57 2.40
N SER A 90 -11.21 -7.70 1.81
CA SER A 90 -12.00 -8.92 1.85
C SER A 90 -11.25 -10.09 1.23
N ASP A 91 -10.59 -9.87 0.09
CA ASP A 91 -9.76 -10.87 -0.57
C ASP A 91 -8.57 -11.27 0.32
N GLY A 92 -7.93 -10.30 0.98
CA GLY A 92 -6.85 -10.55 1.93
C GLY A 92 -7.30 -11.36 3.15
N ASP A 93 -8.50 -11.09 3.69
CA ASP A 93 -9.07 -11.82 4.81
C ASP A 93 -9.37 -13.29 4.42
N VAL A 94 -9.90 -13.52 3.22
CA VAL A 94 -10.10 -14.87 2.66
C VAL A 94 -8.76 -15.60 2.49
N TYR A 95 -7.77 -14.93 1.91
CA TYR A 95 -6.45 -15.51 1.69
C TYR A 95 -5.78 -15.92 3.01
N ASN A 96 -5.82 -15.05 4.02
CA ASN A 96 -5.26 -15.34 5.34
C ASN A 96 -5.94 -16.53 6.00
N LYS A 97 -7.26 -16.64 5.87
CA LYS A 97 -8.00 -17.80 6.40
C LYS A 97 -7.51 -19.10 5.75
N THR A 98 -7.41 -19.13 4.43
CA THR A 98 -6.91 -20.32 3.71
C THR A 98 -5.47 -20.64 4.08
N LEU A 99 -4.62 -19.64 4.29
CA LEU A 99 -3.25 -19.85 4.74
C LEU A 99 -3.21 -20.53 6.12
N LEU A 100 -4.02 -20.06 7.07
CA LEU A 100 -4.09 -20.66 8.41
C LEU A 100 -4.60 -22.10 8.37
N GLU A 101 -5.62 -22.38 7.55
CA GLU A 101 -6.14 -23.75 7.33
C GLU A 101 -5.05 -24.67 6.76
N LEU A 102 -4.24 -24.17 5.82
CA LEU A 102 -3.11 -24.92 5.25
C LEU A 102 -1.99 -25.14 6.26
N GLU A 103 -1.66 -24.13 7.08
CA GLU A 103 -0.65 -24.25 8.14
C GLU A 103 -1.06 -25.27 9.20
N GLU A 104 -2.33 -25.28 9.59
CA GLU A 104 -2.88 -26.27 10.51
C GLU A 104 -2.83 -27.68 9.91
N TYR A 105 -3.25 -27.83 8.65
CA TYR A 105 -3.20 -29.11 7.94
C TYR A 105 -1.76 -29.65 7.86
N ALA A 106 -0.80 -28.81 7.44
CA ALA A 106 0.60 -29.19 7.37
C ALA A 106 1.16 -29.59 8.75
N SER A 107 0.80 -28.83 9.80
CA SER A 107 1.20 -29.13 11.17
C SER A 107 0.63 -30.47 11.66
N ASN A 108 -0.61 -30.79 11.30
CA ASN A 108 -1.23 -32.05 11.66
C ASN A 108 -0.57 -33.23 10.94
N CYS A 109 -0.28 -33.11 9.64
CA CYS A 109 0.46 -34.13 8.88
C CYS A 109 1.83 -34.43 9.49
N LEU A 110 2.55 -33.41 9.98
CA LEU A 110 3.83 -33.59 10.66
C LEU A 110 3.69 -34.31 12.01
N LYS A 111 2.60 -34.04 12.76
CA LYS A 111 2.32 -34.74 14.03
C LYS A 111 1.87 -36.19 13.80
N THR A 112 1.10 -36.44 12.75
CA THR A 112 0.58 -37.77 12.38
C THR A 112 1.55 -38.55 11.48
N SER A 113 2.74 -38.01 11.20
CA SER A 113 3.81 -38.70 10.49
C SER A 113 4.21 -39.94 11.29
N ASN A 114 3.51 -41.04 11.03
CA ASN A 114 3.73 -42.39 11.57
C ASN A 114 4.90 -43.07 10.87
N VAL A 115 5.84 -42.28 10.33
CA VAL A 115 7.13 -42.81 9.90
C VAL A 115 7.87 -43.13 11.18
N ASN A 116 7.80 -44.40 11.57
CA ASN A 116 8.63 -44.93 12.62
C ASN A 116 10.07 -44.79 12.12
N ASN A 117 10.76 -43.74 12.62
CA ASN A 117 12.12 -43.42 12.19
C ASN A 117 13.08 -44.59 12.41
N LEU A 118 12.74 -45.54 13.31
CA LEU A 118 13.45 -46.80 13.49
C LEU A 118 13.26 -47.75 12.30
N ASP A 119 12.03 -47.98 11.85
CA ASP A 119 11.77 -48.84 10.68
C ASP A 119 12.45 -48.28 9.42
N LEU A 120 12.48 -46.95 9.28
CA LEU A 120 13.18 -46.30 8.17
C LEU A 120 14.70 -46.38 8.32
N LEU A 121 15.23 -46.38 9.54
CA LEU A 121 16.64 -46.62 9.83
C LEU A 121 17.04 -48.06 9.50
N ASP A 122 16.19 -49.03 9.87
CA ASP A 122 16.41 -50.46 9.63
C ASP A 122 16.46 -50.75 8.12
N CYS A 123 15.52 -50.23 7.34
CA CYS A 123 15.57 -50.32 5.87
C CYS A 123 16.83 -49.69 5.26
N LEU A 124 17.31 -48.56 5.81
CA LEU A 124 18.54 -47.91 5.34
C LEU A 124 19.80 -48.71 5.70
N GLN A 125 19.82 -49.40 6.84
CA GLN A 125 20.91 -50.28 7.23
C GLN A 125 20.96 -51.56 6.40
N GLU A 126 19.80 -52.13 6.04
CA GLU A 126 19.71 -53.27 5.12
C GLU A 126 20.28 -52.91 3.74
N LEU A 127 19.92 -51.74 3.20
CA LEU A 127 20.45 -51.25 1.91
C LEU A 127 21.95 -50.98 1.92
N LYS A 128 22.55 -50.65 3.07
CA LYS A 128 23.99 -50.40 3.21
C LYS A 128 24.79 -51.70 3.37
N SER A 129 24.10 -52.79 3.72
CA SER A 129 24.69 -54.12 3.95
C SER A 129 24.56 -55.05 2.72
N ALA A 130 23.80 -54.63 1.70
CA ALA A 130 23.67 -55.27 0.39
C ALA A 130 24.70 -54.71 -0.60
#